data_AF-A0A2S7WLM2-F1
#
_entry.id   AF-A0A2S7WLM2-F1
#
_cell.length_a   1.000
_cell.length_b   1.000
_cell.length_c   1.000
_cell.angle_alpha   90.00
_cell.angle_beta   90.00
_cell.angle_gamma   90.00
#
_symmetry.space_group_name_H-M   'P 1'
#
loop_
_entity.id
_entity.type
_entity.pdbx_description
1 polymer ?
#
loop_
_entity_poly.entity_id
_entity_poly.type
_entity_poly.pdbx_seq_one_letter_code
_entity_poly.pdbx_strand_id
1 'polypeptide(L)'
;MKNKALHSLGKGLMKLSPIKVIIIDDVGTYFNEQMLSVASANGNITFERYRKCDSTLLKSLVSNPRDILIMDIKGTVTKDVGKDGFDVTKYVFENTNTFVVITSAHKHHLKNQKNYGDYVIVDRLLTPIDFCEEMNEIIDIYLKRKISFYKKLSYKIGKSFIRKKLLTH
;
A
#
# COMPACT_ATOMS: atom_id res chain seq x y z
N MET A 1 23.33 13.95 -0.31
CA MET A 1 23.03 13.35 -1.63
C MET A 1 22.72 11.86 -1.45
N LYS A 2 21.49 11.50 -1.05
CA LYS A 2 21.12 10.10 -0.73
C LYS A 2 20.32 9.47 -1.87
N ASN A 3 20.81 8.37 -2.42
CA ASN A 3 20.05 7.31 -3.11
C ASN A 3 19.41 7.58 -4.49
N LYS A 4 20.00 8.38 -5.39
CA LYS A 4 19.53 8.50 -6.80
C LYS A 4 19.44 7.16 -7.54
N ALA A 5 20.42 6.26 -7.34
CA ALA A 5 20.45 4.95 -8.02
C ALA A 5 19.39 3.95 -7.52
N LEU A 6 18.95 4.08 -6.27
CA LEU A 6 17.90 3.21 -5.71
C LEU A 6 16.52 3.60 -6.22
N HIS A 7 16.30 4.90 -6.41
CA HIS A 7 15.07 5.43 -6.98
C HIS A 7 14.94 5.05 -8.47
N SER A 8 16.04 5.01 -9.25
CA SER A 8 16.00 4.56 -10.65
C SER A 8 15.70 3.05 -10.79
N LEU A 9 16.21 2.20 -9.90
CA LEU A 9 15.90 0.76 -9.88
C LEU A 9 14.43 0.49 -9.54
N GLY A 10 13.89 1.17 -8.53
CA GLY A 10 12.46 1.07 -8.18
C GLY A 10 11.55 1.51 -9.32
N LYS A 11 11.86 2.65 -9.95
CA LYS A 11 11.14 3.15 -11.14
C LYS A 11 11.30 2.23 -12.35
N GLY A 12 12.44 1.58 -12.51
CA GLY A 12 12.67 0.57 -13.56
C GLY A 12 11.79 -0.66 -13.38
N LEU A 13 11.67 -1.18 -12.15
CA LEU A 13 10.79 -2.32 -11.84
C LEU A 13 9.31 -1.98 -12.04
N MET A 14 8.90 -0.74 -11.76
CA MET A 14 7.54 -0.26 -12.06
C MET A 14 7.22 -0.26 -13.56
N LYS A 15 8.19 -0.16 -14.46
CA LYS A 15 7.93 -0.22 -15.91
C LYS A 15 7.60 -1.62 -16.41
N LEU A 16 7.90 -2.67 -15.63
CA LEU A 16 7.70 -4.06 -16.03
C LEU A 16 6.31 -4.60 -15.66
N SER A 17 5.67 -4.03 -14.64
CA SER A 17 4.30 -4.39 -14.25
C SER A 17 3.63 -3.21 -13.54
N PRO A 18 2.34 -2.96 -13.82
CA PRO A 18 1.62 -1.90 -13.12
C PRO A 18 1.53 -2.18 -11.62
N ILE A 19 1.62 -1.13 -10.80
CA ILE A 19 1.34 -1.20 -9.36
C ILE A 19 -0.16 -1.42 -9.19
N LYS A 20 -0.54 -2.46 -8.46
CA LYS A 20 -1.93 -2.77 -8.15
C LYS A 20 -2.33 -2.08 -6.86
N VAL A 21 -3.23 -1.11 -6.97
CA VAL A 21 -3.80 -0.37 -5.84
C VAL A 21 -5.24 -0.79 -5.68
N ILE A 22 -5.63 -1.19 -4.47
CA ILE A 22 -7.04 -1.42 -4.12
C ILE A 22 -7.50 -0.34 -3.15
N ILE A 23 -8.65 0.27 -3.43
CA ILE A 23 -9.28 1.31 -2.62
C ILE A 23 -10.58 0.75 -2.06
N ILE A 24 -10.76 0.86 -0.75
CA ILE A 24 -12.00 0.52 -0.06
C ILE A 24 -12.52 1.79 0.62
N ASP A 25 -13.53 2.42 0.01
CA ASP A 25 -14.14 3.65 0.47
C ASP A 25 -15.64 3.66 0.18
N ASP A 26 -16.45 4.12 1.13
CA ASP A 26 -17.91 4.03 1.00
C ASP A 26 -18.54 5.29 0.39
N VAL A 27 -17.87 6.43 0.49
CA VAL A 27 -18.44 7.74 0.14
C VAL A 27 -18.34 8.04 -1.36
N GLY A 28 -17.39 7.45 -2.09
CA GLY A 28 -17.29 7.66 -3.53
C GLY A 28 -16.62 8.98 -3.94
N THR A 29 -16.72 10.00 -3.09
CA THR A 29 -16.33 11.39 -3.41
C THR A 29 -14.85 11.67 -3.22
N TYR A 30 -14.19 11.00 -2.28
CA TYR A 30 -12.79 11.26 -1.92
C TYR A 30 -11.78 10.71 -2.94
N PHE A 31 -12.16 9.64 -3.65
CA PHE A 31 -11.33 9.02 -4.69
C PHE A 31 -12.15 8.91 -5.98
N ASN A 32 -12.55 10.04 -6.57
CA ASN A 32 -13.42 10.02 -7.74
C ASN A 32 -12.73 9.46 -9.00
N GLU A 33 -13.51 9.03 -9.99
CA GLU A 33 -12.98 8.38 -11.20
C GLU A 33 -12.01 9.27 -12.00
N GLN A 34 -12.21 10.59 -11.99
CA GLN A 34 -11.30 11.51 -12.66
C GLN A 34 -9.91 11.51 -12.00
N MET A 35 -9.86 11.52 -10.66
CA MET A 35 -8.59 11.42 -9.92
C MET A 35 -7.87 10.10 -10.20
N LEU A 36 -8.60 8.99 -10.15
CA LEU A 36 -8.04 7.66 -10.41
C LEU A 36 -7.53 7.53 -11.86
N SER A 37 -8.28 8.09 -12.82
CA SER A 37 -7.88 8.11 -14.22
C SER A 37 -6.62 8.96 -14.45
N VAL A 38 -6.54 10.15 -13.84
CA VAL A 38 -5.36 11.02 -13.98
C VAL A 38 -4.14 10.38 -13.31
N ALA A 39 -4.28 9.77 -12.13
CA ALA A 39 -3.20 9.05 -11.47
C ALA A 39 -2.73 7.83 -12.29
N SER A 40 -3.65 7.08 -12.91
CA SER A 40 -3.33 5.96 -13.81
C SER A 40 -2.66 6.40 -15.11
N ALA A 41 -2.96 7.61 -15.59
CA ALA A 41 -2.31 8.17 -16.78
C ALA A 41 -0.91 8.70 -16.47
N ASN A 42 -0.71 9.27 -15.28
CA ASN A 42 0.56 9.83 -14.82
C ASN A 42 1.55 8.76 -14.33
N GLY A 43 1.08 7.58 -13.93
CA GLY A 43 1.91 6.51 -13.41
C GLY A 43 1.48 5.14 -13.93
N ASN A 44 2.37 4.14 -13.90
CA ASN A 44 2.01 2.76 -14.25
C ASN A 44 1.24 2.10 -13.09
N ILE A 45 -0.01 2.52 -12.89
CA ILE A 45 -0.87 2.15 -11.76
C ILE A 45 -2.18 1.57 -12.30
N THR A 46 -2.69 0.56 -11.62
CA THR A 46 -4.03 0.00 -11.84
C THR A 46 -4.82 0.09 -10.54
N PHE A 47 -6.05 0.60 -10.61
CA PHE A 47 -6.93 0.73 -9.45
C PHE A 47 -8.06 -0.28 -9.49
N GLU A 48 -8.31 -0.92 -8.35
CA GLU A 48 -9.55 -1.63 -8.04
C GLU A 48 -10.26 -0.85 -6.92
N ARG A 49 -11.57 -0.64 -7.02
CA ARG A 49 -12.32 0.13 -6.02
C ARG A 49 -13.56 -0.60 -5.52
N TYR A 50 -13.76 -0.61 -4.21
CA TYR A 50 -14.89 -1.26 -3.56
C TYR A 50 -15.52 -0.35 -2.51
N ARG A 51 -16.85 -0.38 -2.40
CA ARG A 51 -17.58 0.42 -1.40
C ARG A 51 -17.53 -0.13 0.02
N LYS A 52 -17.21 -1.43 0.15
CA LYS A 52 -17.15 -2.15 1.41
C LYS A 52 -16.23 -3.37 1.28
N CYS A 53 -15.66 -3.80 2.39
CA CYS A 53 -14.91 -5.05 2.48
C CYS A 53 -15.82 -6.17 2.98
N ASP A 54 -16.36 -6.99 2.08
CA ASP A 54 -17.07 -8.20 2.49
C ASP A 54 -16.11 -9.38 2.75
N SER A 55 -16.64 -10.50 3.20
CA SER A 55 -15.83 -11.69 3.51
C SER A 55 -15.07 -12.26 2.31
N THR A 56 -15.62 -12.12 1.10
CA THR A 56 -15.00 -12.59 -0.15
C THR A 56 -13.83 -11.69 -0.52
N LEU A 57 -14.02 -10.38 -0.45
CA LEU A 57 -12.96 -9.40 -0.68
C LEU A 57 -11.85 -9.53 0.35
N LEU A 58 -12.19 -9.71 1.63
CA LEU A 58 -11.20 -9.91 2.68
C LEU A 58 -10.33 -11.16 2.45
N LYS A 59 -10.93 -12.27 2.02
CA LYS A 59 -10.19 -13.48 1.65
C LYS A 59 -9.26 -13.19 0.46
N SER A 60 -9.76 -12.49 -0.56
CA SER A 60 -8.98 -12.10 -1.74
C SER A 60 -7.79 -11.20 -1.41
N LEU A 61 -7.94 -10.27 -0.46
CA LEU A 61 -6.86 -9.39 0.00
C LEU A 61 -5.69 -10.17 0.60
N VAL A 62 -5.94 -11.34 1.19
CA VAL A 62 -4.89 -12.19 1.77
C VAL A 62 -4.36 -13.21 0.78
N SER A 63 -5.24 -13.89 0.04
CA SER A 63 -4.84 -14.94 -0.91
C SER A 63 -4.19 -14.38 -2.19
N ASN A 64 -4.55 -13.16 -2.57
CA ASN A 64 -4.01 -12.46 -3.74
C ASN A 64 -3.71 -10.99 -3.35
N PRO A 65 -2.64 -10.75 -2.58
CA PRO A 65 -2.34 -9.44 -2.04
C PRO A 65 -1.99 -8.45 -3.16
N ARG A 66 -2.56 -7.25 -3.06
CA ARG A 66 -2.20 -6.11 -3.92
C ARG A 66 -0.95 -5.43 -3.39
N ASP A 67 -0.33 -4.59 -4.22
CA ASP A 67 0.85 -3.82 -3.80
C ASP A 67 0.47 -2.82 -2.69
N ILE A 68 -0.62 -2.10 -2.89
CA ILE A 68 -1.10 -1.06 -1.98
C ILE A 68 -2.60 -1.25 -1.69
N LEU A 69 -2.99 -1.14 -0.43
CA LEU A 69 -4.38 -1.06 0.02
C LEU A 69 -4.62 0.34 0.59
N ILE A 70 -5.59 1.08 0.07
CA ILE A 70 -6.08 2.34 0.63
C ILE A 70 -7.43 2.06 1.30
N MET A 71 -7.51 2.28 2.61
CA MET A 71 -8.73 2.08 3.40
C MET A 71 -9.24 3.41 3.96
N ASP A 72 -10.49 3.75 3.66
CA ASP A 72 -11.21 4.80 4.37
C ASP A 72 -11.87 4.25 5.64
N ILE A 73 -11.40 4.74 6.79
CA ILE A 73 -11.83 4.28 8.11
C ILE A 73 -12.86 5.25 8.68
N LYS A 74 -14.07 4.74 8.90
CA LYS A 74 -15.19 5.50 9.48
C LYS A 74 -15.11 5.69 10.98
N GLY A 75 -14.45 4.78 11.72
CA GLY A 75 -14.48 4.72 13.18
C GLY A 75 -15.88 4.46 13.76
N THR A 76 -16.80 3.92 12.95
CA THR A 76 -18.10 3.41 13.39
C THR A 76 -18.25 1.97 12.91
N VAL A 77 -18.50 1.06 13.84
CA VAL A 77 -18.70 -0.37 13.55
C VAL A 77 -20.15 -0.58 13.11
N THR A 78 -20.37 -0.98 11.86
CA THR A 78 -21.70 -1.39 11.40
C THR A 78 -21.93 -2.87 11.70
N LYS A 79 -23.14 -3.23 12.15
CA LYS A 79 -23.50 -4.59 12.59
C LYS A 79 -23.45 -5.64 11.48
N ASP A 80 -23.59 -5.22 10.22
CA ASP A 80 -23.79 -6.15 9.10
C ASP A 80 -22.49 -6.65 8.44
N VAL A 81 -21.34 -6.07 8.78
CA VAL A 81 -20.02 -6.59 8.41
C VAL A 81 -19.08 -6.34 9.59
N GLY A 82 -18.98 -7.33 10.48
CA GLY A 82 -18.31 -7.23 11.78
C GLY A 82 -16.78 -7.09 11.77
N LYS A 83 -16.21 -6.25 10.90
CA LYS A 83 -14.81 -5.82 10.99
C LYS A 83 -14.74 -4.33 10.72
N ASP A 84 -14.30 -3.57 11.72
CA ASP A 84 -13.97 -2.16 11.57
C ASP A 84 -12.94 -2.01 10.43
N GLY A 85 -12.88 -0.85 9.77
CA GLY A 85 -11.81 -0.56 8.81
C GLY A 85 -10.43 -0.82 9.41
N PHE A 86 -10.28 -0.58 10.71
CA PHE A 86 -9.08 -0.94 11.50
C PHE A 86 -8.81 -2.45 11.57
N ASP A 87 -9.83 -3.29 11.72
CA ASP A 87 -9.66 -4.74 11.78
C ASP A 87 -9.26 -5.31 10.42
N VAL A 88 -9.84 -4.77 9.34
CA VAL A 88 -9.46 -5.15 7.97
C VAL A 88 -8.02 -4.77 7.70
N THR A 89 -7.64 -3.51 7.98
CA THR A 89 -6.28 -3.03 7.71
C THR A 89 -5.25 -3.79 8.54
N LYS A 90 -5.52 -4.01 9.84
CA LYS A 90 -4.66 -4.81 10.72
C LYS A 90 -4.52 -6.24 10.21
N TYR A 91 -5.62 -6.89 9.85
CA TYR A 91 -5.60 -8.27 9.36
C TYR A 91 -4.78 -8.39 8.07
N VAL A 92 -4.93 -7.46 7.12
CA VAL A 92 -4.13 -7.46 5.89
C VAL A 92 -2.66 -7.17 6.22
N PHE A 93 -2.37 -6.17 7.05
CA PHE A 93 -1.02 -5.78 7.45
C PHE A 93 -0.25 -6.91 8.13
N GLU A 94 -0.91 -7.71 8.98
CA GLU A 94 -0.29 -8.83 9.70
C GLU A 94 -0.10 -10.08 8.84
N ASN A 95 -0.90 -10.25 7.78
CA ASN A 95 -0.93 -11.50 6.98
C ASN A 95 -0.34 -11.35 5.58
N THR A 96 0.00 -10.14 5.12
CA THR A 96 0.53 -9.92 3.77
C THR A 96 1.69 -8.92 3.75
N ASN A 97 2.30 -8.74 2.57
CA ASN A 97 3.28 -7.68 2.33
C ASN A 97 2.65 -6.44 1.66
N THR A 98 1.32 -6.34 1.66
CA THR A 98 0.61 -5.19 1.11
C THR A 98 0.98 -3.93 1.91
N PHE A 99 1.27 -2.85 1.20
CA PHE A 99 1.50 -1.55 1.81
C PHE A 99 0.15 -0.93 2.17
N VAL A 100 -0.11 -0.74 3.46
CA VAL A 100 -1.43 -0.34 3.94
C VAL A 100 -1.47 1.16 4.17
N VAL A 101 -2.31 1.85 3.42
CA VAL A 101 -2.59 3.27 3.53
C VAL A 101 -3.97 3.44 4.18
N ILE A 102 -4.05 4.30 5.18
CA ILE A 102 -5.30 4.61 5.87
C ILE A 102 -5.68 6.07 5.70
N THR A 103 -6.97 6.34 5.61
CA THR A 103 -7.54 7.69 5.68
C THR A 103 -8.78 7.67 6.55
N SER A 104 -9.21 8.82 7.07
CA SER A 104 -10.45 8.92 7.86
C SER A 104 -10.99 10.35 7.82
N ALA A 105 -12.31 10.49 7.84
CA ALA A 105 -12.98 11.79 7.92
C ALA A 105 -12.71 12.48 9.27
N HIS A 106 -12.46 11.68 10.31
CA HIS A 106 -12.23 12.17 11.65
C HIS A 106 -10.78 11.92 12.05
N LYS A 107 -9.94 12.97 11.96
CA LYS A 107 -8.49 12.89 12.30
C LYS A 107 -8.22 12.26 13.67
N HIS A 108 -9.14 12.40 14.62
CA HIS A 108 -9.03 11.81 15.96
C HIS A 108 -9.23 10.28 16.01
N HIS A 109 -9.86 9.66 15.01
CA HIS A 109 -10.01 8.21 14.93
C HIS A 109 -8.68 7.52 14.63
N LEU A 110 -7.76 8.25 13.99
CA LEU A 110 -6.43 7.74 13.62
C LEU A 110 -5.43 7.83 14.78
N LYS A 111 -5.85 7.76 16.06
CA LYS A 111 -4.90 7.63 17.18
C LYS A 111 -4.23 6.26 17.10
N ASN A 112 -2.90 6.19 17.22
CA ASN A 112 -2.08 4.98 17.03
C ASN A 112 -1.96 4.46 15.58
N GLN A 113 -1.85 5.37 14.60
CA GLN A 113 -1.68 5.07 13.16
C GLN A 113 -0.68 3.96 12.85
N LYS A 114 0.45 3.92 13.58
CA LYS A 114 1.53 2.94 13.42
C LYS A 114 1.08 1.48 13.62
N ASN A 115 -0.05 1.26 14.29
CA ASN A 115 -0.56 -0.09 14.56
C ASN A 115 -1.46 -0.61 13.43
N TYR A 116 -1.87 0.23 12.49
CA TYR A 116 -2.96 -0.07 11.55
C TYR A 116 -2.63 0.21 10.08
N GLY A 117 -1.49 0.85 9.80
CA GLY A 117 -1.06 1.15 8.45
C GLY A 117 0.38 1.63 8.37
N ASP A 118 0.91 1.63 7.16
CA ASP A 118 2.23 2.13 6.79
C ASP A 118 2.25 3.63 6.51
N TYR A 119 1.11 4.19 6.09
CA TYR A 119 0.98 5.58 5.66
C TYR A 119 -0.42 6.12 5.93
N VAL A 120 -0.53 7.43 6.16
CA VAL A 120 -1.81 8.11 6.42
C VAL A 120 -2.01 9.27 5.46
N ILE A 121 -3.09 9.21 4.68
CA ILE A 121 -3.56 10.35 3.89
C ILE A 121 -4.37 11.25 4.83
N VAL A 122 -3.79 12.39 5.20
CA VAL A 122 -4.35 13.32 6.20
C VAL A 122 -5.36 14.29 5.59
N ASP A 123 -5.12 14.73 4.35
CA ASP A 123 -6.02 15.59 3.61
C ASP A 123 -6.88 14.76 2.65
N ARG A 124 -8.19 14.98 2.68
CA ARG A 124 -9.18 14.25 1.89
C ARG A 124 -9.74 15.08 0.75
N LEU A 125 -9.56 16.40 0.78
CA LEU A 125 -10.03 17.32 -0.26
C LEU A 125 -8.90 17.60 -1.25
N LEU A 126 -8.37 16.51 -1.82
CA LEU A 126 -7.33 16.59 -2.81
C LEU A 126 -7.92 17.09 -4.13
N THR A 127 -7.15 17.82 -4.93
CA THR A 127 -7.42 17.93 -6.36
C THR A 127 -6.84 16.69 -7.06
N PRO A 128 -7.18 16.43 -8.34
CA PRO A 128 -6.51 15.35 -9.10
C PRO A 128 -4.99 15.47 -9.13
N ILE A 129 -4.45 16.69 -9.09
CA ILE A 129 -3.00 16.93 -9.05
C ILE A 129 -2.45 16.54 -7.68
N ASP A 130 -3.05 17.03 -6.60
CA ASP A 130 -2.61 16.71 -5.23
C ASP A 130 -2.67 15.21 -4.97
N PHE A 131 -3.71 14.52 -5.47
CA PHE A 131 -3.80 13.07 -5.38
C PHE A 131 -2.67 12.35 -6.13
N CYS A 132 -2.23 12.86 -7.27
CA CYS A 132 -1.07 12.29 -7.98
C CYS A 132 0.22 12.47 -7.17
N GLU A 133 0.42 13.62 -6.53
CA GLU A 133 1.58 13.87 -5.68
C GLU A 133 1.57 12.95 -4.46
N GLU A 134 0.43 12.81 -3.79
CA GLU A 134 0.23 11.90 -2.67
C GLU A 134 0.51 10.44 -3.06
N MET A 135 0.00 10.00 -4.21
CA MET A 135 0.25 8.65 -4.74
C MET A 135 1.74 8.43 -5.07
N ASN A 136 2.42 9.43 -5.62
CA ASN A 136 3.86 9.34 -5.89
C ASN A 136 4.66 9.17 -4.59
N GLU A 137 4.29 9.89 -3.52
CA GLU A 137 4.92 9.74 -2.21
C GLU A 137 4.70 8.34 -1.64
N ILE A 138 3.45 7.86 -1.64
CA ILE A 138 3.08 6.51 -1.18
C ILE A 138 3.90 5.44 -1.93
N ILE A 139 3.96 5.54 -3.25
CA ILE A 139 4.68 4.60 -4.11
C ILE A 139 6.19 4.65 -3.82
N ASP A 140 6.76 5.84 -3.65
CA ASP A 140 8.18 5.99 -3.33
C ASP A 140 8.53 5.33 -2.00
N ILE A 141 7.68 5.46 -0.98
CA ILE A 141 7.86 4.80 0.31
C ILE A 141 7.72 3.28 0.18
N TYR A 142 6.69 2.81 -0.52
CA TYR A 142 6.47 1.39 -0.82
C TYR A 142 7.71 0.77 -1.51
N LEU A 143 8.21 1.40 -2.57
CA LEU A 143 9.37 0.92 -3.31
C LEU A 143 10.63 0.90 -2.45
N LYS A 144 10.88 1.93 -1.63
CA LYS A 144 12.01 1.95 -0.70
C LYS A 144 11.95 0.77 0.27
N ARG A 145 10.76 0.45 0.81
CA ARG A 145 10.55 -0.70 1.70
C ARG A 145 10.82 -2.02 0.96
N LYS A 146 10.27 -2.18 -0.23
CA LYS A 146 10.42 -3.38 -1.07
C LYS A 146 11.89 -3.62 -1.46
N ILE A 147 12.61 -2.58 -1.89
CA ILE A 147 14.03 -2.68 -2.25
C ILE A 147 14.90 -3.01 -1.02
N SER A 148 14.61 -2.40 0.13
CA SER A 148 15.31 -2.71 1.39
C SER A 148 15.17 -4.19 1.77
N PHE A 149 13.97 -4.76 1.59
CA PHE A 149 13.72 -6.19 1.78
C PHE A 149 14.57 -7.04 0.83
N TYR A 150 14.56 -6.76 -0.48
CA TYR A 150 15.36 -7.50 -1.45
C TYR A 150 16.86 -7.42 -1.17
N LYS A 151 17.36 -6.25 -0.73
CA LYS A 151 18.78 -6.09 -0.37
C LYS A 151 19.18 -6.96 0.82
N LYS A 152 18.32 -7.06 1.84
CA LYS A 152 18.55 -7.97 2.99
C LYS A 152 18.54 -9.42 2.55
N LEU A 153 17.62 -9.79 1.66
CA LEU A 153 17.51 -11.16 1.15
C LEU A 153 18.73 -11.54 0.31
N SER A 154 19.16 -10.69 -0.64
CA SER A 154 20.34 -10.94 -1.46
C SER A 154 21.63 -11.00 -0.64
N TYR A 155 21.78 -10.14 0.37
CA TYR A 155 22.90 -10.20 1.31
C TYR A 155 22.91 -11.52 2.11
N LYS A 156 21.74 -11.98 2.59
CA LYS A 156 21.61 -13.24 3.34
C LYS A 156 21.94 -14.45 2.46
N ILE A 157 21.46 -14.47 1.22
CA ILE A 157 21.75 -15.53 0.24
C ILE A 157 23.24 -15.52 -0.11
N GLY A 158 23.81 -14.36 -0.43
CA GLY A 158 25.24 -14.21 -0.73
C GLY A 158 26.14 -14.69 0.41
N LYS A 159 25.82 -14.31 1.65
CA LYS A 159 26.54 -14.79 2.85
C LYS A 159 26.42 -16.30 3.04
N SER A 160 25.25 -16.89 2.73
CA SER A 160 25.05 -18.35 2.79
C SER A 160 25.88 -19.09 1.75
N PHE A 161 26.02 -18.56 0.52
CA PHE A 161 26.86 -19.14 -0.52
C PHE A 161 28.34 -19.08 -0.15
N ILE A 162 28.81 -17.92 0.35
CA ILE A 162 30.19 -17.75 0.82
C ILE A 162 30.50 -18.71 1.98
N ARG A 163 29.58 -18.85 2.95
CA ARG A 163 29.74 -19.76 4.09
C ARG A 163 29.75 -21.23 3.67
N LYS A 164 28.90 -21.64 2.71
CA LYS A 164 28.93 -23.01 2.16
C LYS A 164 30.26 -23.30 1.48
N LYS A 165 30.76 -22.37 0.65
CA LYS A 165 32.03 -22.52 -0.06
C LYS A 165 33.24 -22.64 0.89
N LEU A 166 33.19 -21.95 2.03
CA LEU A 166 34.22 -22.02 3.09
C LEU A 166 34.19 -23.30 3.94
N LEU A 167 33.08 -24.05 3.96
CA LEU A 167 32.91 -25.28 4.75
C LEU A 167 33.10 -26.56 3.90
N THR A 168 33.30 -26.42 2.59
CA THR A 168 33.55 -27.52 1.64
C THR A 168 35.02 -27.61 1.21
N HIS A 169 35.90 -26.85 1.85
CA HIS A 169 37.37 -26.95 1.79
C HIS A 169 37.88 -27.32 3.18
#